data_AF-A0A0K0DCT1-F1
#
_entry.id   AF-A0A0K0DCT1-F1
#
_cell.length_a   1.000
_cell.length_b   1.000
_cell.length_c   1.000
_cell.angle_alpha   90.00
_cell.angle_beta   90.00
_cell.angle_gamma   90.00
#
_symmetry.space_group_name_H-M   'P 1'
#
loop_
_entity.id
_entity.type
_entity.pdbx_description
1 polymer ?
#
loop_
_entity_poly.entity_id
_entity_poly.type
_entity_poly.pdbx_seq_one_letter_code
_entity_poly.pdbx_strand_id
1 'polypeptide(L)'
;MPLNFTSTNPNFCGFCGAILQTPQFAPSNVICKVCGCEWLVREKRNEVVCRIEKVYERTVADTEGVAHEHGGDAVVEHVCSNKVTKMSRGSSAGFDRHITIFSPEGRVYQVEYAFKAINSTNLTAVAVKGVDTAVIAVQKRVPDSLIVADSVTSIYQLSPTVGCCAIGMIPDCKFQVRRAQMEAAQWKYQNGYDMPCELLAKRMADKNQYYTQNAEMRSLGCAMIMISFDDEDGAVVFKVDPAGYYRGMKAVSVGVKQVTASSFLEKKIKKKSDLNHDEAIQLAIEALQSSLGIETRSKDLEVVVVSKMDTSFKSVFFALVLLKLTNDQVDHHLNAIANRD
;
A
#
# COMPACT_ATOMS: atom_id res chain seq x y z
N MET A 1 -29.63 -31.60 -14.16
CA MET A 1 -28.88 -32.60 -13.38
C MET A 1 -28.58 -32.00 -12.01
N PRO A 2 -29.20 -32.48 -10.93
CA PRO A 2 -28.88 -32.01 -9.59
C PRO A 2 -27.52 -32.60 -9.19
N LEU A 3 -26.57 -31.74 -8.81
CA LEU A 3 -25.28 -32.15 -8.28
C LEU A 3 -25.49 -32.70 -6.87
N ASN A 4 -25.40 -34.02 -6.69
CA ASN A 4 -25.41 -34.68 -5.39
C ASN A 4 -24.13 -34.29 -4.62
N PHE A 5 -24.17 -33.16 -3.90
CA PHE A 5 -23.17 -32.85 -2.88
C PHE A 5 -23.52 -33.62 -1.61
N THR A 6 -22.89 -34.78 -1.41
CA THR A 6 -22.87 -35.43 -0.09
C THR A 6 -22.03 -34.59 0.87
N SER A 7 -22.65 -33.64 1.57
CA SER A 7 -22.03 -32.95 2.70
C SER A 7 -21.73 -33.95 3.81
N THR A 8 -20.47 -34.09 4.18
CA THR A 8 -20.02 -34.88 5.35
C THR A 8 -20.21 -34.12 6.67
N ASN A 9 -20.64 -32.85 6.61
CA ASN A 9 -20.82 -32.01 7.79
C ASN A 9 -22.28 -32.06 8.27
N PRO A 10 -22.54 -32.53 9.51
CA PRO A 10 -23.89 -32.70 10.04
C PRO A 10 -24.65 -31.36 10.23
N ASN A 11 -23.96 -30.22 10.13
CA ASN A 11 -24.57 -28.90 10.31
C ASN A 11 -25.21 -28.34 9.03
N PHE A 12 -25.15 -29.05 7.90
CA PHE A 12 -25.68 -28.58 6.61
C PHE A 12 -26.68 -29.57 6.01
N CYS A 13 -27.70 -29.05 5.34
CA CYS A 13 -28.66 -29.82 4.58
C CYS A 13 -27.95 -30.47 3.38
N GLY A 14 -27.86 -31.80 3.34
CA GLY A 14 -27.23 -32.53 2.25
C GLY A 14 -27.95 -32.44 0.89
N PHE A 15 -29.13 -31.80 0.82
CA PHE A 15 -29.84 -31.56 -0.43
C PHE A 15 -29.56 -30.17 -1.02
N CYS A 16 -29.66 -29.11 -0.21
CA CYS A 16 -29.53 -27.72 -0.69
C CYS A 16 -28.33 -26.95 -0.12
N GLY A 17 -27.57 -27.54 0.80
CA GLY A 17 -26.40 -26.89 1.43
C GLY A 17 -26.73 -25.82 2.47
N ALA A 18 -28.01 -25.58 2.80
CA ALA A 18 -28.40 -24.62 3.84
C ALA A 18 -28.02 -25.12 5.25
N ILE A 19 -27.67 -24.20 6.15
CA ILE A 19 -27.38 -24.52 7.57
C ILE A 19 -28.65 -25.08 8.22
N LEU A 20 -28.55 -26.28 8.80
CA LEU A 20 -29.62 -26.86 9.61
C LEU A 20 -29.51 -26.33 11.03
N GLN A 21 -30.64 -25.90 11.60
CA GLN A 21 -30.67 -25.56 13.03
C GLN A 21 -30.57 -26.85 13.83
N THR A 22 -29.47 -27.03 14.56
CA THR A 22 -29.27 -28.21 15.40
C THR A 22 -30.25 -28.21 16.57
N PRO A 23 -31.03 -29.29 16.76
CA PRO A 23 -32.00 -29.38 17.83
C PRO A 23 -31.28 -29.57 19.17
N GLN A 24 -31.88 -29.06 20.25
CA GLN A 24 -31.29 -29.15 21.59
C GLN A 24 -31.26 -30.59 22.14
N PHE A 25 -32.08 -31.48 21.58
CA PHE A 25 -32.20 -32.87 22.01
C PHE A 25 -32.18 -33.82 20.79
N ALA A 26 -31.62 -35.01 20.98
CA ALA A 26 -31.69 -36.12 20.05
C ALA A 26 -32.25 -37.35 20.78
N PRO A 27 -33.04 -38.23 20.12
CA PRO A 27 -33.41 -38.17 18.71
C PRO A 27 -34.50 -37.11 18.42
N SER A 28 -34.45 -36.48 17.25
CA SER A 28 -35.43 -35.47 16.83
C SER A 28 -35.45 -35.29 15.31
N ASN A 29 -36.54 -34.73 14.78
CA ASN A 29 -36.68 -34.40 13.36
C ASN A 29 -36.45 -32.91 13.13
N VAL A 30 -35.68 -32.56 12.09
CA VAL A 30 -35.37 -31.18 11.69
C VAL A 30 -35.79 -30.98 10.24
N ILE A 31 -36.57 -29.95 9.99
CA ILE A 31 -37.00 -29.58 8.63
C ILE A 31 -36.11 -28.44 8.13
N CYS A 32 -35.54 -28.60 6.95
CA CYS A 32 -34.80 -27.53 6.30
C CYS A 32 -35.75 -26.38 5.92
N LYS A 33 -35.53 -25.18 6.47
CA LYS A 33 -36.36 -24.00 6.17
C LYS A 33 -36.28 -23.52 4.72
N VAL A 34 -35.30 -23.98 3.95
CA VAL A 34 -35.08 -23.56 2.55
C VAL A 34 -35.73 -24.52 1.55
N CYS A 35 -35.51 -25.83 1.71
CA CYS A 35 -35.98 -26.83 0.74
C CYS A 35 -37.09 -27.75 1.27
N GLY A 36 -37.45 -27.66 2.55
CA GLY A 36 -38.48 -28.51 3.16
C GLY A 36 -38.05 -29.96 3.42
N CYS A 37 -36.82 -30.37 3.05
CA CYS A 37 -36.34 -31.72 3.36
C CYS A 37 -36.31 -31.98 4.86
N GLU A 38 -36.87 -33.12 5.28
CA GLU A 38 -36.84 -33.59 6.65
C GLU A 38 -35.58 -34.41 6.93
N TRP A 39 -34.96 -34.17 8.09
CA TRP A 39 -33.74 -34.83 8.55
C TRP A 39 -33.98 -35.44 9.92
N LEU A 40 -33.68 -36.74 10.06
CA LEU A 40 -33.73 -37.45 11.33
C LEU A 40 -32.37 -37.34 12.04
N VAL A 41 -32.32 -36.59 13.14
CA VAL A 41 -31.17 -36.52 14.04
C VAL A 41 -31.24 -37.71 14.99
N ARG A 42 -30.26 -38.61 14.89
CA ARG A 42 -30.16 -39.80 15.75
C ARG A 42 -29.30 -39.50 16.97
N GLU A 43 -29.68 -40.06 18.11
CA GLU A 43 -28.84 -40.09 19.30
C GLU A 43 -27.60 -40.95 19.04
N LYS A 44 -26.41 -40.43 19.34
CA LYS A 44 -25.19 -41.23 19.43
C LYS A 44 -24.86 -41.50 20.90
N ARG A 45 -24.80 -42.77 21.28
CA ARG A 45 -24.40 -43.22 22.62
C ARG A 45 -22.92 -43.63 22.60
N ASN A 46 -22.20 -43.42 23.71
CA ASN A 46 -20.79 -43.78 23.94
C ASN A 46 -19.72 -42.93 23.20
N GLU A 47 -20.02 -41.70 22.79
CA GLU A 47 -19.01 -40.72 22.37
C GLU A 47 -18.85 -39.62 23.43
N VAL A 48 -17.61 -39.27 23.79
CA VAL A 48 -17.32 -38.21 24.77
C VAL A 48 -17.49 -36.86 24.09
N VAL A 49 -18.56 -36.12 24.42
CA VAL A 49 -18.77 -34.75 23.96
C VAL A 49 -18.22 -33.78 25.01
N CYS A 50 -17.06 -33.18 24.75
CA CYS A 50 -16.53 -32.13 25.63
C CYS A 50 -17.35 -30.83 25.45
N ARG A 51 -18.26 -30.55 26.40
CA ARG A 51 -18.92 -29.25 26.52
C ARG A 51 -18.14 -28.40 27.52
N ILE A 52 -17.49 -27.34 27.06
CA ILE A 52 -16.78 -26.39 27.93
C ILE A 52 -17.78 -25.31 28.33
N GLU A 53 -18.38 -25.43 29.52
CA GLU A 53 -19.09 -24.32 30.16
C GLU A 53 -18.16 -23.63 31.16
N LYS A 54 -17.85 -22.36 30.93
CA LYS A 54 -17.11 -21.53 31.88
C LYS A 54 -18.12 -20.79 32.77
N VAL A 55 -18.26 -21.28 34.00
CA VAL A 55 -18.94 -20.57 35.08
C VAL A 55 -17.89 -19.68 35.76
N TYR A 56 -18.17 -18.38 35.86
CA TYR A 56 -17.28 -17.41 36.50
C TYR A 56 -17.88 -16.99 37.84
N GLU A 57 -17.28 -17.43 38.95
CA GLU A 57 -17.53 -16.81 40.25
C GLU A 57 -16.67 -15.56 40.38
N ARG A 58 -17.32 -14.43 40.68
CA ARG A 58 -16.63 -13.18 41.06
C ARG A 58 -16.09 -13.35 42.47
N THR A 59 -14.79 -13.47 42.61
CA THR A 59 -14.10 -13.14 43.86
C THR A 59 -13.41 -11.79 43.68
N VAL A 60 -13.93 -10.79 44.39
CA VAL A 60 -13.31 -9.48 44.53
C VAL A 60 -12.08 -9.68 45.42
N ALA A 61 -10.89 -9.39 44.91
CA ALA A 61 -9.67 -9.43 45.70
C ALA A 61 -9.57 -8.14 46.53
N ASP A 62 -9.41 -8.30 47.85
CA ASP A 62 -9.07 -7.22 48.77
C ASP A 62 -7.77 -6.55 48.32
N THR A 63 -7.87 -5.26 47.99
CA THR A 63 -6.73 -4.39 47.79
C THR A 63 -6.70 -3.42 48.97
N GLU A 64 -5.80 -3.68 49.92
CA GLU A 64 -5.43 -2.64 50.88
C GLU A 64 -4.72 -1.52 50.13
N GLY A 65 -5.40 -0.37 50.05
CA GLY A 65 -4.78 0.94 50.02
C GLY A 65 -4.44 1.52 48.66
N VAL A 66 -5.45 1.91 47.86
CA VAL A 66 -5.50 3.24 47.21
C VAL A 66 -6.97 3.65 47.05
N ALA A 67 -7.29 4.87 47.50
CA ALA A 67 -8.63 5.43 47.52
C ALA A 67 -9.21 5.66 46.10
N HIS A 68 -10.51 5.40 45.99
CA HIS A 68 -11.34 5.67 44.82
C HIS A 68 -11.51 7.16 44.54
N GLU A 69 -11.35 7.56 43.28
CA GLU A 69 -12.23 8.55 42.66
C GLU A 69 -12.61 8.11 41.23
N HIS A 70 -13.88 8.34 40.90
CA HIS A 70 -14.61 7.79 39.77
C HIS A 70 -14.43 8.60 38.49
N GLY A 71 -14.43 7.88 37.34
CA GLY A 71 -14.89 8.41 36.06
C GLY A 71 -13.90 8.23 34.91
N GLY A 72 -14.09 7.18 34.11
CA GLY A 72 -13.39 7.01 32.84
C GLY A 72 -13.75 5.70 32.14
N ASP A 73 -14.60 5.80 31.11
CA ASP A 73 -14.81 4.73 30.13
C ASP A 73 -13.54 4.53 29.26
N ALA A 74 -13.19 3.27 28.98
CA ALA A 74 -12.91 2.74 27.63
C ALA A 74 -12.29 1.33 27.69
N VAL A 75 -13.05 0.35 27.19
CA VAL A 75 -12.67 -0.54 26.07
C VAL A 75 -11.21 -1.04 26.03
N VAL A 76 -11.09 -2.36 26.28
CA VAL A 76 -9.95 -3.29 26.06
C VAL A 76 -8.79 -3.23 27.04
N GLU A 77 -8.89 -4.03 28.11
CA GLU A 77 -7.71 -4.61 28.75
C GLU A 77 -7.70 -6.13 28.53
N HIS A 78 -7.16 -6.55 27.39
CA HIS A 78 -6.74 -7.93 27.20
C HIS A 78 -5.39 -8.10 27.93
N VAL A 79 -5.43 -8.34 29.24
CA VAL A 79 -4.21 -8.68 29.97
C VAL A 79 -3.82 -10.11 29.60
N CYS A 80 -2.82 -10.25 28.73
CA CYS A 80 -2.25 -11.53 28.37
C CYS A 80 -1.50 -12.08 29.60
N SER A 81 -1.86 -13.28 30.06
CA SER A 81 -1.20 -13.94 31.18
C SER A 81 0.30 -14.12 30.92
N ASN A 82 1.13 -13.83 31.93
CA ASN A 82 2.58 -14.07 32.01
C ASN A 82 2.94 -15.56 31.82
N LYS A 83 2.73 -16.09 30.62
CA LYS A 83 3.53 -17.20 30.10
C LYS A 83 4.62 -16.53 29.28
N VAL A 84 5.87 -16.90 29.53
CA VAL A 84 6.98 -16.61 28.62
C VAL A 84 6.58 -17.15 27.25
N THR A 85 6.00 -16.29 26.40
CA THR A 85 5.64 -16.62 25.04
C THR A 85 6.96 -16.84 24.33
N LYS A 86 7.31 -18.12 24.11
CA LYS A 86 8.29 -18.48 23.11
C LYS A 86 7.87 -17.75 21.84
N MET A 87 8.62 -16.72 21.45
CA MET A 87 8.43 -16.05 20.16
C MET A 87 8.39 -17.14 19.10
N SER A 88 7.21 -17.35 18.52
CA SER A 88 7.09 -18.20 17.35
C SER A 88 7.93 -17.53 16.27
N ARG A 89 9.04 -18.16 15.88
CA ARG A 89 9.94 -17.65 14.83
C ARG A 89 9.72 -18.49 13.58
N GLY A 90 9.17 -17.89 12.53
CA GLY A 90 8.92 -18.49 11.22
C GLY A 90 7.84 -19.57 11.20
N SER A 91 7.00 -19.69 12.22
CA SER A 91 5.95 -20.73 12.24
C SER A 91 4.85 -20.39 11.24
N SER A 92 4.66 -21.25 10.23
CA SER A 92 3.49 -21.20 9.35
C SER A 92 2.35 -21.97 9.98
N ALA A 93 1.14 -21.43 9.95
CA ALA A 93 -0.07 -22.14 10.33
C ALA A 93 -1.12 -22.03 9.22
N GLY A 94 -1.59 -23.18 8.73
CA GLY A 94 -2.64 -23.25 7.70
C GLY A 94 -2.24 -22.57 6.40
N PHE A 95 -3.04 -21.59 5.97
CA PHE A 95 -2.90 -20.89 4.68
C PHE A 95 -2.31 -19.48 4.80
N ASP A 96 -1.65 -19.15 5.91
CA ASP A 96 -1.08 -17.82 6.21
C ASP A 96 -0.05 -17.29 5.20
N ARG A 97 0.53 -18.18 4.40
CA ARG A 97 1.42 -17.83 3.28
C ARG A 97 0.72 -17.67 1.94
N HIS A 98 -0.51 -18.13 1.78
CA HIS A 98 -1.21 -18.19 0.49
C HIS A 98 -2.27 -17.09 0.36
N ILE A 99 -2.93 -16.74 1.46
CA ILE A 99 -3.99 -15.73 1.49
C ILE A 99 -3.69 -14.66 2.55
N THR A 100 -4.42 -13.55 2.52
CA THR A 100 -4.24 -12.41 3.42
C THR A 100 -4.84 -12.65 4.81
N ILE A 101 -4.34 -13.65 5.54
CA ILE A 101 -4.67 -13.90 6.95
C ILE A 101 -3.45 -13.66 7.83
N PHE A 102 -3.69 -13.44 9.12
CA PHE A 102 -2.61 -13.29 10.09
C PHE A 102 -1.88 -14.62 10.32
N SER A 103 -0.56 -14.55 10.33
CA SER A 103 0.29 -15.60 10.85
C SER A 103 0.21 -15.64 12.39
N PRO A 104 0.68 -16.71 13.05
CA PRO A 104 0.80 -16.76 14.51
C PRO A 104 1.63 -15.61 15.12
N GLU A 105 2.47 -14.96 14.30
CA GLU A 105 3.28 -13.79 14.69
C GLU A 105 2.54 -12.45 14.52
N GLY A 106 1.30 -12.46 14.02
CA GLY A 106 0.55 -11.25 13.69
C GLY A 106 0.98 -10.58 12.40
N ARG A 107 1.64 -11.31 11.48
CA ARG A 107 2.12 -10.78 10.20
C ARG A 107 1.21 -11.20 9.05
N VAL A 108 1.22 -10.43 7.97
CA VAL A 108 0.51 -10.77 6.73
C VAL A 108 1.54 -11.01 5.61
N TYR A 109 1.90 -12.28 5.39
CA TYR A 109 3.00 -12.64 4.49
C TYR A 109 2.76 -12.21 3.03
N GLN A 110 1.50 -12.24 2.56
CA GLN A 110 1.16 -11.80 1.20
C GLN A 110 1.50 -10.32 0.94
N VAL A 111 1.37 -9.45 1.94
CA VAL A 111 1.76 -8.04 1.83
C VAL A 111 3.28 -7.90 1.76
N GLU A 112 4.02 -8.68 2.55
CA GLU A 112 5.49 -8.70 2.46
C GLU A 112 5.99 -9.22 1.11
N TYR A 113 5.27 -10.17 0.51
CA TYR A 113 5.57 -10.66 -0.83
C TYR A 113 5.30 -9.58 -1.88
N ALA A 114 4.24 -8.78 -1.73
CA ALA A 114 3.99 -7.63 -2.59
C ALA A 114 5.11 -6.57 -2.51
N PHE A 115 5.65 -6.29 -1.32
CA PHE A 115 6.83 -5.43 -1.19
C PHE A 115 8.07 -5.98 -1.90
N LYS A 116 8.28 -7.30 -1.87
CA LYS A 116 9.35 -7.94 -2.65
C LYS A 116 9.07 -7.87 -4.16
N ALA A 117 7.81 -7.95 -4.57
CA ALA A 117 7.42 -7.86 -5.97
C ALA A 117 7.70 -6.47 -6.57
N ILE A 118 7.70 -5.39 -5.78
CA ILE A 118 8.14 -4.05 -6.24
C ILE A 118 9.55 -4.09 -6.83
N ASN A 119 10.41 -4.95 -6.29
CA ASN A 119 11.81 -5.06 -6.71
C ASN A 119 12.01 -5.88 -8.00
N SER A 120 10.95 -6.48 -8.57
CA SER A 120 11.07 -7.37 -9.73
C SER A 120 11.60 -6.67 -10.98
N THR A 121 11.38 -5.37 -11.13
CA THR A 121 11.79 -4.61 -12.32
C THR A 121 13.21 -4.09 -12.27
N ASN A 122 13.93 -4.26 -11.16
CA ASN A 122 15.30 -3.74 -10.98
C ASN A 122 15.45 -2.23 -11.24
N LEU A 123 14.36 -1.48 -11.08
CA LEU A 123 14.34 -0.03 -11.17
C LEU A 123 14.42 0.58 -9.76
N THR A 124 14.88 1.82 -9.71
CA THR A 124 14.84 2.65 -8.50
C THR A 124 14.36 4.04 -8.91
N ALA A 125 13.44 4.59 -8.14
CA ALA A 125 12.96 5.95 -8.26
C ALA A 125 13.27 6.70 -6.96
N VAL A 126 13.56 7.98 -7.10
CA VAL A 126 13.80 8.92 -6.01
C VAL A 126 12.93 10.14 -6.23
N ALA A 127 12.35 10.66 -5.16
CA ALA A 127 11.67 11.94 -5.18
C ALA A 127 12.15 12.83 -4.06
N VAL A 128 12.21 14.13 -4.34
CA VAL A 128 12.72 15.17 -3.44
C VAL A 128 11.78 16.38 -3.49
N LYS A 129 11.43 16.89 -2.32
CA LYS A 129 10.74 18.17 -2.13
C LYS A 129 11.79 19.26 -1.94
N GLY A 130 11.77 20.26 -2.81
CA GLY A 130 12.39 21.57 -2.58
C GLY A 130 11.38 22.57 -2.00
N VAL A 131 11.75 23.85 -1.97
CA VAL A 131 10.90 24.93 -1.44
C VAL A 131 9.70 25.14 -2.38
N ASP A 132 9.98 25.45 -3.65
CA ASP A 132 8.96 25.77 -4.66
C ASP A 132 8.83 24.70 -5.75
N THR A 133 9.41 23.52 -5.53
CA THR A 133 9.44 22.43 -6.52
C THR A 133 9.41 21.05 -5.87
N ALA A 134 8.76 20.09 -6.53
CA ALA A 134 8.90 18.67 -6.25
C ALA A 134 9.43 17.95 -7.48
N VAL A 135 10.37 17.03 -7.27
CA VAL A 135 11.07 16.32 -8.35
C VAL A 135 10.93 14.82 -8.16
N ILE A 136 10.70 14.09 -9.25
CA ILE A 136 10.95 12.65 -9.34
C ILE A 136 12.04 12.41 -10.36
N ALA A 137 13.07 11.64 -9.98
CA ALA A 137 14.02 11.04 -10.89
C ALA A 137 13.84 9.52 -10.86
N VAL A 138 13.81 8.88 -12.02
CA VAL A 138 13.68 7.42 -12.14
C VAL A 138 14.62 6.88 -13.20
N GLN A 139 15.14 5.68 -12.95
CA GLN A 139 15.93 4.97 -13.95
C GLN A 139 15.04 4.53 -15.14
N LYS A 140 15.51 4.80 -16.35
CA LYS A 140 14.94 4.29 -17.60
C LYS A 140 15.84 3.19 -18.14
N ARG A 141 15.26 2.01 -18.44
CA ARG A 141 15.98 0.91 -19.09
C ARG A 141 15.20 0.46 -20.32
N VAL A 142 15.79 0.68 -21.48
CA VAL A 142 15.27 0.15 -22.74
C VAL A 142 16.15 -1.06 -23.09
N PRO A 143 15.66 -2.30 -22.91
CA PRO A 143 16.51 -3.49 -23.04
C PRO A 143 16.89 -3.80 -24.50
N ASP A 144 16.06 -3.37 -25.45
CA ASP A 144 16.24 -3.64 -26.88
C ASP A 144 16.11 -2.34 -27.68
N SER A 145 17.04 -2.13 -28.60
CA SER A 145 17.04 -1.03 -29.58
C SER A 145 15.79 -0.97 -30.47
N LEU A 146 15.08 -2.10 -30.65
CA LEU A 146 13.85 -2.17 -31.43
C LEU A 146 12.63 -1.62 -30.68
N ILE A 147 12.73 -1.44 -29.36
CA ILE A 147 11.66 -0.86 -28.55
C ILE A 147 11.66 0.65 -28.74
N VAL A 148 10.48 1.21 -29.02
CA VAL A 148 10.29 2.66 -29.02
C VAL A 148 10.54 3.20 -27.62
N ALA A 149 11.70 3.84 -27.42
CA ALA A 149 12.17 4.27 -26.11
C ALA A 149 11.16 5.17 -25.36
N ASP A 150 10.42 6.01 -26.07
CA ASP A 150 9.42 6.90 -25.47
C ASP A 150 8.20 6.16 -24.91
N SER A 151 7.92 4.95 -25.38
CA SER A 151 6.84 4.10 -24.84
C SER A 151 7.20 3.47 -23.48
N VAL A 152 8.49 3.42 -23.15
CA VAL A 152 8.99 2.88 -21.89
C VAL A 152 9.12 4.02 -20.89
N THR A 153 8.14 4.15 -20.01
CA THR A 153 8.15 5.15 -18.93
C THR A 153 7.56 4.57 -17.65
N SER A 154 8.07 5.06 -16.52
CA SER A 154 7.49 4.82 -15.20
C SER A 154 6.79 6.06 -14.64
N ILE A 155 6.70 7.14 -15.44
CA ILE A 155 6.10 8.40 -15.06
C ILE A 155 4.73 8.55 -15.74
N TYR A 156 3.75 9.00 -14.96
CA TYR A 156 2.37 9.14 -15.37
C TYR A 156 1.78 10.42 -14.81
N GLN A 157 0.98 11.10 -15.61
CA GLN A 157 0.14 12.21 -15.16
C GLN A 157 -1.19 11.64 -14.67
N LEU A 158 -1.56 11.92 -13.41
CA LEU A 158 -2.80 11.44 -12.81
C LEU A 158 -3.93 12.45 -12.97
N SER A 159 -3.61 13.73 -12.82
CA SER A 159 -4.51 14.86 -13.03
C SER A 159 -3.71 16.03 -13.63
N PRO A 160 -4.35 17.16 -13.98
CA PRO A 160 -3.64 18.36 -14.39
C PRO A 160 -2.67 18.90 -13.32
N THR A 161 -2.84 18.54 -12.04
CA THR A 161 -2.02 19.02 -10.92
C THR A 161 -1.10 17.96 -10.32
N VAL A 162 -1.42 16.67 -10.50
CA VAL A 162 -0.71 15.57 -9.83
C VAL A 162 0.06 14.70 -10.81
N GLY A 163 1.36 14.59 -10.55
CA GLY A 163 2.29 13.64 -11.16
C GLY A 163 2.51 12.39 -10.35
N CYS A 164 2.86 11.30 -11.01
CA CYS A 164 3.16 10.04 -10.36
C CYS A 164 4.29 9.27 -11.03
N CYS A 165 5.08 8.58 -10.22
CA CYS A 165 5.94 7.48 -10.64
C CYS A 165 5.43 6.19 -10.01
N ALA A 166 5.25 5.15 -10.82
CA ALA A 166 4.81 3.84 -10.35
C ALA A 166 5.90 2.79 -10.58
N ILE A 167 6.41 2.19 -9.50
CA ILE A 167 7.49 1.20 -9.53
C ILE A 167 6.96 -0.14 -9.02
N GLY A 168 7.33 -1.21 -9.73
CA GLY A 168 6.96 -2.58 -9.42
C GLY A 168 6.48 -3.31 -10.65
N MET A 169 5.57 -4.27 -10.47
CA MET A 169 5.00 -5.03 -11.59
C MET A 169 4.27 -4.09 -12.55
N ILE A 170 4.73 -4.00 -13.80
CA ILE A 170 4.23 -3.04 -14.79
C ILE A 170 2.70 -3.10 -14.99
N PRO A 171 2.05 -4.28 -15.08
CA PRO A 171 0.60 -4.35 -15.19
C PRO A 171 -0.12 -3.76 -13.98
N ASP A 172 0.39 -4.01 -12.77
CA ASP A 172 -0.17 -3.47 -11.52
C ASP A 172 0.02 -1.96 -11.45
N CYS A 173 1.20 -1.46 -11.84
CA CYS A 173 1.47 -0.02 -11.96
C CYS A 173 0.45 0.65 -12.88
N LYS A 174 0.23 0.11 -14.09
CA LYS A 174 -0.72 0.67 -15.06
C LYS A 174 -2.16 0.61 -14.54
N PHE A 175 -2.54 -0.49 -13.90
CA PHE A 175 -3.85 -0.61 -13.26
C PHE A 175 -4.06 0.45 -12.17
N GLN A 176 -3.08 0.63 -11.29
CA GLN A 176 -3.16 1.58 -10.19
C GLN A 176 -3.17 3.03 -10.68
N VAL A 177 -2.38 3.35 -11.71
CA VAL A 177 -2.39 4.66 -12.39
C VAL A 177 -3.77 4.95 -12.99
N ARG A 178 -4.35 4.00 -13.73
CA ARG A 178 -5.70 4.16 -14.29
C ARG A 178 -6.74 4.36 -13.19
N ARG A 179 -6.62 3.62 -12.09
CA ARG A 179 -7.51 3.76 -10.93
C ARG A 179 -7.39 5.15 -10.30
N ALA A 180 -6.18 5.67 -10.14
CA ALA A 180 -5.94 7.00 -9.60
C ALA A 180 -6.48 8.11 -10.53
N GLN A 181 -6.28 7.98 -11.85
CA GLN A 181 -6.87 8.90 -12.83
C GLN A 181 -8.40 8.95 -12.73
N MET A 182 -9.05 7.79 -12.58
CA MET A 182 -10.51 7.73 -12.40
C MET A 182 -10.97 8.41 -11.10
N GLU A 183 -10.28 8.19 -9.99
CA GLU A 183 -10.64 8.84 -8.71
C GLU A 183 -10.44 10.35 -8.76
N ALA A 184 -9.35 10.82 -9.37
CA ALA A 184 -9.09 12.26 -9.55
C ALA A 184 -10.15 12.91 -10.46
N ALA A 185 -10.51 12.26 -11.57
CA ALA A 185 -11.56 12.75 -12.47
C ALA A 185 -12.94 12.77 -11.79
N GLN A 186 -13.27 11.72 -11.05
CA GLN A 186 -14.53 11.62 -10.30
C GLN A 186 -14.61 12.71 -9.23
N TRP A 187 -13.52 12.96 -8.50
CA TRP A 187 -13.45 14.05 -7.53
C TRP A 187 -13.72 15.40 -8.19
N LYS A 188 -13.08 15.69 -9.32
CA LYS A 188 -13.28 16.94 -10.05
C LYS A 188 -14.71 17.11 -10.52
N TYR A 189 -15.33 16.04 -11.00
CA TYR A 189 -16.73 16.05 -11.40
C TYR A 189 -17.68 16.34 -10.23
N GLN A 190 -17.42 15.75 -9.06
CA GLN A 190 -18.28 15.88 -7.87
C GLN A 190 -18.10 17.21 -7.14
N ASN A 191 -16.87 17.73 -7.07
CA ASN A 191 -16.52 18.87 -6.24
C ASN A 191 -16.23 20.15 -7.03
N GLY A 192 -16.01 20.06 -8.34
CA GLY A 192 -15.77 21.21 -9.22
C GLY A 192 -14.32 21.73 -9.26
N TYR A 193 -13.39 21.13 -8.54
CA TYR A 193 -11.97 21.50 -8.51
C TYR A 193 -11.05 20.27 -8.54
N ASP A 194 -9.77 20.47 -8.87
CA ASP A 194 -8.79 19.38 -8.97
C ASP A 194 -8.49 18.75 -7.59
N MET A 195 -8.36 17.41 -7.56
CA MET A 195 -8.17 16.68 -6.31
C MET A 195 -6.80 16.99 -5.68
N PRO A 196 -6.74 17.41 -4.41
CA PRO A 196 -5.48 17.57 -3.69
C PRO A 196 -4.67 16.27 -3.66
N CYS A 197 -3.34 16.39 -3.81
CA CYS A 197 -2.46 15.23 -3.91
C CYS A 197 -2.52 14.34 -2.66
N GLU A 198 -2.65 14.92 -1.47
CA GLU A 198 -2.79 14.16 -0.23
C GLU A 198 -4.05 13.30 -0.23
N LEU A 199 -5.18 13.87 -0.63
CA LEU A 199 -6.46 13.16 -0.68
C LEU A 199 -6.41 12.03 -1.71
N LEU A 200 -5.77 12.26 -2.85
CA LEU A 200 -5.59 11.21 -3.86
C LEU A 200 -4.70 10.09 -3.31
N ALA A 201 -3.59 10.42 -2.65
CA ALA A 201 -2.71 9.45 -2.01
C ALA A 201 -3.45 8.61 -0.95
N LYS A 202 -4.23 9.27 -0.08
CA LYS A 202 -5.11 8.61 0.91
C LYS A 202 -6.09 7.67 0.25
N ARG A 203 -6.81 8.15 -0.78
CA ARG A 203 -7.82 7.36 -1.49
C ARG A 203 -7.23 6.11 -2.14
N MET A 204 -6.02 6.22 -2.68
CA MET A 204 -5.30 5.09 -3.26
C MET A 204 -4.80 4.12 -2.18
N ALA A 205 -4.38 4.62 -1.02
CA ALA A 205 -4.03 3.80 0.13
C ALA A 205 -5.23 2.99 0.66
N ASP A 206 -6.41 3.62 0.78
CA ASP A 206 -7.64 2.94 1.19
C ASP A 206 -8.01 1.80 0.22
N LYS A 207 -7.81 2.00 -1.09
CA LYS A 207 -8.02 0.92 -2.08
C LYS A 207 -6.98 -0.18 -1.98
N ASN A 208 -5.72 0.16 -1.69
CA ASN A 208 -4.69 -0.85 -1.46
C ASN A 208 -5.00 -1.67 -0.21
N GLN A 209 -5.47 -1.02 0.85
CA GLN A 209 -5.91 -1.66 2.09
C GLN A 209 -7.07 -2.64 1.84
N TYR A 210 -7.98 -2.33 0.94
CA TYR A 210 -9.03 -3.28 0.53
C TYR A 210 -8.44 -4.60 -0.01
N TYR A 211 -7.34 -4.55 -0.77
CA TYR A 211 -6.63 -5.75 -1.24
C TYR A 211 -5.82 -6.48 -0.15
N THR A 212 -5.60 -5.87 1.01
CA THR A 212 -4.90 -6.53 2.14
C THR A 212 -5.88 -7.20 3.10
N GLN A 213 -7.15 -6.79 3.11
CA GLN A 213 -8.18 -7.38 3.98
C GLN A 213 -9.00 -8.49 3.30
N ASN A 214 -9.18 -8.43 1.98
CA ASN A 214 -9.99 -9.40 1.25
C ASN A 214 -9.13 -10.53 0.67
N ALA A 215 -9.35 -11.75 1.16
CA ALA A 215 -8.54 -12.93 0.82
C ALA A 215 -8.69 -13.43 -0.63
N GLU A 216 -9.72 -13.00 -1.35
CA GLU A 216 -10.00 -13.39 -2.74
C GLU A 216 -9.09 -12.70 -3.77
N MET A 217 -8.44 -11.59 -3.37
CA MET A 217 -7.56 -10.81 -4.22
C MET A 217 -6.16 -10.76 -3.61
N ARG A 218 -5.15 -10.62 -4.47
CA ARG A 218 -3.78 -10.34 -4.03
C ARG A 218 -3.57 -8.84 -3.89
N SER A 219 -2.68 -8.45 -2.98
CA SER A 219 -2.15 -7.08 -2.93
C SER A 219 -1.38 -6.76 -4.23
N LEU A 220 -1.42 -5.51 -4.65
CA LEU A 220 -0.73 -5.05 -5.86
C LEU A 220 0.79 -5.03 -5.61
N GLY A 221 1.58 -5.52 -6.56
CA GLY A 221 3.04 -5.55 -6.49
C GLY A 221 3.70 -4.25 -6.95
N CYS A 222 3.13 -3.10 -6.56
CA CYS A 222 3.61 -1.78 -6.97
C CYS A 222 3.51 -0.75 -5.84
N ALA A 223 4.36 0.26 -5.91
CA ALA A 223 4.30 1.45 -5.07
C ALA A 223 4.29 2.70 -5.96
N MET A 224 3.58 3.72 -5.49
CA MET A 224 3.47 5.00 -6.19
C MET A 224 4.17 6.09 -5.39
N ILE A 225 4.89 6.94 -6.10
CA ILE A 225 5.35 8.23 -5.60
C ILE A 225 4.57 9.30 -6.35
N MET A 226 3.88 10.18 -5.65
CA MET A 226 3.14 11.29 -6.22
C MET A 226 3.83 12.61 -5.89
N ILE A 227 3.82 13.53 -6.84
CA ILE A 227 4.28 14.90 -6.66
C ILE A 227 3.21 15.87 -7.16
N SER A 228 3.11 17.00 -6.48
CA SER A 228 2.20 18.09 -6.84
C SER A 228 2.76 19.40 -6.29
N PHE A 229 2.25 20.50 -6.82
CA PHE A 229 2.30 21.79 -6.14
C PHE A 229 0.89 22.08 -5.63
N ASP A 230 0.78 22.33 -4.34
CA ASP A 230 -0.44 22.78 -3.68
C ASP A 230 -0.34 24.28 -3.41
N ASP A 231 -1.45 25.00 -3.54
CA ASP A 231 -1.45 26.46 -3.39
C ASP A 231 -1.22 26.90 -1.93
N GLU A 232 -1.59 26.05 -0.95
CA GLU A 232 -1.44 26.32 0.48
C GLU A 232 -0.13 25.72 1.02
N ASP A 233 0.15 24.46 0.69
CA ASP A 233 1.29 23.71 1.24
C ASP A 233 2.57 23.77 0.37
N GLY A 234 2.47 24.36 -0.83
CA GLY A 234 3.54 24.43 -1.81
C GLY A 234 3.85 23.06 -2.42
N ALA A 235 5.13 22.80 -2.71
CA ALA A 235 5.54 21.52 -3.27
C ALA A 235 5.29 20.35 -2.28
N VAL A 236 4.69 19.26 -2.74
CA VAL A 236 4.40 18.07 -1.92
C VAL A 236 4.86 16.78 -2.61
N VAL A 237 5.32 15.83 -1.80
CA VAL A 237 5.74 14.49 -2.24
C VAL A 237 5.07 13.46 -1.33
N PHE A 238 4.31 12.54 -1.92
CA PHE A 238 3.64 11.45 -1.21
C PHE A 238 4.10 10.10 -1.73
N LYS A 239 4.24 9.13 -0.82
CA LYS A 239 4.43 7.72 -1.18
C LYS A 239 3.20 6.93 -0.78
N VAL A 240 2.76 6.01 -1.63
CA VAL A 240 1.68 5.05 -1.38
C VAL A 240 2.22 3.63 -1.58
N ASP A 241 2.06 2.80 -0.56
CA ASP A 241 2.55 1.43 -0.51
C ASP A 241 1.43 0.39 -0.67
N PRO A 242 1.76 -0.84 -1.08
CA PRO A 242 0.78 -1.91 -1.29
C PRO A 242 0.07 -2.36 0.00
N ALA A 243 0.63 -2.03 1.16
CA ALA A 243 0.01 -2.27 2.46
C ALA A 243 -1.19 -1.36 2.76
N GLY A 244 -1.45 -0.34 1.93
CA GLY A 244 -2.45 0.68 2.21
C GLY A 244 -1.95 1.77 3.15
N TYR A 245 -0.64 1.99 3.20
CA TYR A 245 -0.04 3.11 3.91
C TYR A 245 0.32 4.22 2.93
N TYR A 246 0.07 5.47 3.31
CA TYR A 246 0.56 6.64 2.60
C TYR A 246 1.19 7.65 3.55
N ARG A 247 2.19 8.39 3.06
CA ARG A 247 2.82 9.44 3.86
C ARG A 247 3.44 10.53 2.99
N GLY A 248 3.30 11.78 3.43
CA GLY A 248 4.04 12.92 2.90
C GLY A 248 5.48 12.91 3.41
N MET A 249 6.46 13.12 2.53
CA MET A 249 7.89 13.01 2.86
C MET A 249 8.68 14.15 2.23
N LYS A 250 9.78 14.59 2.87
CA LYS A 250 10.72 15.56 2.26
C LYS A 250 11.51 14.95 1.11
N ALA A 251 11.85 13.68 1.23
CA ALA A 251 12.34 12.87 0.12
C ALA A 251 12.02 11.41 0.38
N VAL A 252 11.92 10.64 -0.69
CA VAL A 252 11.59 9.23 -0.63
C VAL A 252 12.22 8.49 -1.79
N SER A 253 12.53 7.22 -1.58
CA SER A 253 12.95 6.32 -2.65
C SER A 253 12.16 5.03 -2.63
N VAL A 254 12.01 4.43 -3.81
CA VAL A 254 11.26 3.18 -4.04
C VAL A 254 12.02 2.33 -5.05
N GLY A 255 12.02 1.01 -4.83
CA GLY A 255 12.64 0.02 -5.72
C GLY A 255 13.87 -0.63 -5.11
N VAL A 256 14.68 -1.26 -5.96
CA VAL A 256 15.72 -2.21 -5.51
C VAL A 256 16.79 -1.57 -4.64
N LYS A 257 17.17 -0.32 -4.94
CA LYS A 257 18.20 0.43 -4.21
C LYS A 257 17.61 1.46 -3.24
N GLN A 258 16.37 1.29 -2.79
CA GLN A 258 15.72 2.27 -1.89
C GLN A 258 16.44 2.46 -0.55
N VAL A 259 17.08 1.42 0.00
CA VAL A 259 17.75 1.53 1.31
C VAL A 259 19.00 2.41 1.22
N THR A 260 19.79 2.22 0.15
CA THR A 260 21.00 3.02 -0.10
C THR A 260 20.64 4.45 -0.49
N ALA A 261 19.66 4.63 -1.38
CA ALA A 261 19.16 5.95 -1.76
C ALA A 261 18.59 6.73 -0.56
N SER A 262 17.76 6.11 0.27
CA SER A 262 17.21 6.75 1.48
C SER A 262 18.32 7.18 2.45
N SER A 263 19.32 6.32 2.68
CA SER A 263 20.46 6.63 3.55
C SER A 263 21.29 7.81 3.03
N PHE A 264 21.41 7.95 1.71
CA PHE A 264 22.08 9.10 1.07
C PHE A 264 21.26 10.38 1.25
N LEU A 265 19.96 10.33 0.95
CA LEU A 265 19.03 11.44 1.07
C LEU A 265 18.97 11.97 2.51
N GLU A 266 18.89 11.09 3.51
CA GLU A 266 18.89 11.47 4.92
C GLU A 266 20.13 12.27 5.30
N LYS A 267 21.32 11.90 4.81
CA LYS A 267 22.57 12.62 5.09
C LYS A 267 22.59 14.01 4.44
N LYS A 268 22.09 14.13 3.21
CA LYS A 268 22.07 15.40 2.46
C LYS A 268 21.01 16.36 3.00
N ILE A 269 19.80 15.86 3.28
CA ILE A 269 18.67 16.67 3.79
C ILE A 269 18.92 17.17 5.21
N LYS A 270 19.65 16.41 6.05
CA LYS A 270 20.08 16.87 7.37
C LYS A 270 21.02 18.09 7.30
N LYS A 271 21.81 18.21 6.23
CA LYS A 271 22.74 19.35 6.04
C LYS A 271 22.00 20.58 5.52
N LYS A 272 21.06 20.39 4.59
CA LYS A 272 20.28 21.46 3.98
C LYS A 272 18.89 20.92 3.63
N SER A 273 17.86 21.44 4.29
CA SER A 273 16.47 21.05 4.04
C SER A 273 15.81 21.87 2.93
N ASP A 274 16.23 23.13 2.78
CA ASP A 274 15.56 24.09 1.91
C ASP A 274 16.33 24.13 0.59
N LEU A 275 15.87 23.32 -0.35
CA LEU A 275 16.49 23.15 -1.66
C LEU A 275 15.82 24.08 -2.66
N ASN A 276 16.64 24.83 -3.40
CA ASN A 276 16.13 25.60 -4.54
C ASN A 276 15.76 24.66 -5.71
N HIS A 277 15.33 25.24 -6.84
CA HIS A 277 14.87 24.46 -7.99
C HIS A 277 15.92 23.49 -8.52
N ASP A 278 17.11 23.99 -8.86
CA ASP A 278 18.18 23.19 -9.46
C ASP A 278 18.79 22.22 -8.44
N GLU A 279 18.93 22.63 -7.17
CA GLU A 279 19.44 21.79 -6.09
C GLU A 279 18.54 20.59 -5.81
N ALA A 280 17.22 20.75 -5.90
CA ALA A 280 16.28 19.64 -5.75
C ALA A 280 16.43 18.61 -6.87
N ILE A 281 16.60 19.09 -8.11
CA ILE A 281 16.83 18.24 -9.30
C ILE A 281 18.17 17.50 -9.17
N GLN A 282 19.24 18.26 -8.88
CA GLN A 282 20.59 17.71 -8.73
C GLN A 282 20.65 16.68 -7.59
N LEU A 283 20.03 16.96 -6.44
CA LEU A 283 19.99 16.02 -5.32
C LEU A 283 19.27 14.71 -5.67
N ALA A 284 18.17 14.78 -6.45
CA ALA A 284 17.45 13.59 -6.89
C ALA A 284 18.31 12.72 -7.83
N ILE A 285 19.05 13.35 -8.75
CA ILE A 285 19.97 12.66 -9.68
C ILE A 285 21.18 12.07 -8.93
N GLU A 286 21.81 12.85 -8.05
CA GLU A 286 22.93 12.39 -7.20
C GLU A 286 22.53 11.20 -6.33
N ALA A 287 21.33 11.23 -5.75
CA ALA A 287 20.83 10.13 -4.93
C ALA A 287 20.68 8.84 -5.75
N LEU A 288 20.21 8.95 -7.00
CA LEU A 288 20.17 7.80 -7.91
C LEU A 288 21.56 7.31 -8.26
N GLN A 289 22.46 8.18 -8.72
CA GLN A 289 23.83 7.82 -9.09
C GLN A 289 24.59 7.16 -7.93
N SER A 290 24.50 7.74 -6.73
CA SER A 290 25.11 7.19 -5.52
C SER A 290 24.53 5.83 -5.15
N SER A 291 23.21 5.65 -5.27
CA SER A 291 22.55 4.38 -4.95
C SER A 291 22.86 3.25 -5.94
N LEU A 292 23.09 3.60 -7.21
CA LEU A 292 23.43 2.68 -8.30
C LEU A 292 24.92 2.40 -8.37
N GLY A 293 25.76 3.33 -7.89
CA GLY A 293 27.22 3.26 -8.00
C GLY A 293 27.72 3.47 -9.43
N ILE A 294 26.96 4.18 -10.26
CA ILE A 294 27.23 4.38 -11.69
C ILE A 294 26.88 5.82 -12.06
N GLU A 295 27.71 6.44 -12.90
CA GLU A 295 27.38 7.69 -13.58
C GLU A 295 26.30 7.45 -14.64
N THR A 296 25.14 8.06 -14.44
CA THR A 296 23.99 7.94 -15.32
C THR A 296 24.05 8.92 -16.48
N ARG A 297 23.65 8.49 -17.68
CA ARG A 297 23.47 9.35 -18.86
C ARG A 297 22.04 9.88 -18.92
N SER A 298 21.80 10.99 -19.60
CA SER A 298 20.45 11.55 -19.80
C SER A 298 19.44 10.53 -20.32
N LYS A 299 19.82 9.72 -21.31
CA LYS A 299 18.95 8.68 -21.92
C LYS A 299 18.51 7.58 -20.94
N ASP A 300 19.27 7.36 -19.87
CA ASP A 300 19.04 6.30 -18.88
C ASP A 300 18.21 6.82 -17.68
N LEU A 301 17.74 8.07 -17.75
CA LEU A 301 16.96 8.73 -16.71
C LEU A 301 15.68 9.34 -17.27
N GLU A 302 14.63 9.36 -16.45
CA GLU A 302 13.50 10.27 -16.62
C GLU A 302 13.42 11.15 -15.38
N VAL A 303 13.45 12.46 -15.59
CA VAL A 303 13.33 13.46 -14.53
C VAL A 303 12.11 14.30 -14.80
N VAL A 304 11.28 14.43 -13.78
CA VAL A 304 10.02 15.15 -13.84
C VAL A 304 9.93 16.10 -12.67
N VAL A 305 9.50 17.31 -12.97
CA VAL A 305 9.47 18.42 -12.03
C VAL A 305 8.08 19.04 -12.03
N VAL A 306 7.65 19.45 -10.84
CA VAL A 306 6.45 20.26 -10.65
C VAL A 306 6.88 21.51 -9.88
N SER A 307 6.61 22.70 -10.43
CA SER A 307 6.98 23.97 -9.81
C SER A 307 5.90 25.03 -10.00
N LYS A 308 5.98 26.12 -9.22
CA LYS A 308 5.05 27.26 -9.31
C LYS A 308 5.19 28.07 -10.63
N MET A 309 6.37 28.05 -11.25
CA MET A 309 6.79 29.06 -12.25
C MET A 309 6.28 28.84 -13.69
N ASP A 310 5.72 27.67 -14.02
CA ASP A 310 5.31 27.34 -15.40
C ASP A 310 3.84 27.71 -15.73
N THR A 311 3.39 28.88 -15.28
CA THR A 311 2.12 29.49 -15.77
C THR A 311 2.35 30.56 -16.84
N SER A 312 3.59 30.96 -17.13
CA SER A 312 3.91 32.16 -17.91
C SER A 312 4.34 31.93 -19.36
N PHE A 313 4.65 30.70 -19.79
CA PHE A 313 4.99 30.40 -21.20
C PHE A 313 4.41 29.06 -21.68
N LYS A 314 3.15 29.08 -22.09
CA LYS A 314 2.63 28.46 -23.34
C LYS A 314 1.14 28.76 -23.46
N SER A 315 0.77 29.33 -24.59
CA SER A 315 -0.62 29.64 -24.93
C SER A 315 -1.48 28.37 -24.90
N VAL A 316 -2.65 28.51 -24.27
CA VAL A 316 -3.80 27.58 -24.24
C VAL A 316 -3.66 26.41 -23.22
N PHE A 317 -4.53 26.45 -22.20
CA PHE A 317 -4.70 25.54 -21.04
C PHE A 317 -3.83 25.82 -19.81
N PHE A 318 -4.41 26.55 -18.85
CA PHE A 318 -4.00 26.60 -17.44
C PHE A 318 -4.00 25.18 -16.86
N ALA A 319 -2.82 24.61 -16.65
CA ALA A 319 -2.59 23.41 -15.87
C ALA A 319 -1.17 23.47 -15.31
N LEU A 320 -0.99 23.11 -14.04
CA LEU A 320 0.30 22.95 -13.39
C LEU A 320 1.05 21.80 -14.09
N VAL A 321 1.79 22.12 -15.17
CA VAL A 321 2.32 21.09 -16.08
C VAL A 321 3.38 20.27 -15.35
N LEU A 322 3.10 18.98 -15.22
CA LEU A 322 4.13 17.98 -14.96
C LEU A 322 5.23 18.10 -16.03
N LEU A 323 6.32 18.78 -15.72
CA LEU A 323 7.38 19.07 -16.69
C LEU A 323 8.35 17.89 -16.71
N LYS A 324 8.25 17.07 -17.76
CA LYS A 324 9.29 16.10 -18.08
C LYS A 324 10.47 16.84 -18.71
N LEU A 325 11.63 16.79 -18.05
CA LEU A 325 12.84 17.43 -18.57
C LEU A 325 13.29 16.72 -19.86
N THR A 326 13.77 17.51 -20.82
CA THR A 326 14.40 16.97 -22.03
C THR A 326 15.78 16.39 -21.69
N ASN A 327 16.33 15.55 -22.58
CA ASN A 327 17.67 15.00 -22.39
C ASN A 327 18.72 16.11 -22.23
N ASP A 328 18.62 17.20 -23.00
CA ASP A 328 19.55 18.33 -22.94
C ASP A 328 19.49 19.05 -21.59
N GLN A 329 18.29 19.21 -21.01
CA GLN A 329 18.12 19.79 -19.67
C GLN A 329 18.69 18.85 -18.60
N VAL A 330 18.48 17.54 -18.73
CA VAL A 330 19.08 16.55 -17.81
C VAL A 330 20.61 16.57 -17.92
N ASP A 331 21.16 16.64 -19.13
CA ASP A 331 22.60 16.74 -19.36
C ASP A 331 23.20 18.03 -18.78
N HIS A 332 22.47 19.16 -18.81
CA HIS A 332 22.88 20.38 -18.13
C HIS A 332 23.06 20.16 -16.62
N HIS A 333 22.09 19.52 -15.95
CA HIS A 333 22.20 19.21 -14.53
C HIS A 333 23.29 18.18 -14.23
N LEU A 334 23.47 17.17 -15.09
CA LEU A 334 24.55 16.19 -14.95
C LEU A 334 25.93 16.85 -15.02
N ASN A 335 26.14 17.76 -15.97
CA ASN A 335 27.38 18.53 -16.08
C ASN A 335 27.59 19.45 -14.88
N ALA A 336 26.53 20.07 -14.37
CA ALA A 336 26.61 20.90 -13.16
C ALA A 336 27.02 20.09 -11.92
N ILE A 337 26.54 18.85 -11.79
CA ILE A 337 26.96 17.92 -10.72
C ILE A 337 28.44 17.58 -10.88
N ALA A 338 28.87 17.19 -12.09
CA ALA A 338 30.26 16.81 -12.37
C ALA A 338 31.27 17.95 -12.14
N ASN A 339 30.87 19.20 -12.31
CA ASN A 339 31.73 20.37 -12.09
C ASN A 339 31.82 20.80 -10.61
N ARG A 340 30.98 20.26 -9.73
CA ARG A 340 30.94 20.61 -8.30
C ARG A 340 31.79 19.65 -7.44
N ASP A 341 31.98 18.43 -7.94
CA ASP A 341 32.80 17.39 -7.32
C ASP A 341 34.27 17.49 -7.79
#